data_AF-A0A1H6B226-F1
#
_entry.id   AF-A0A1H6B226-F1
#
_cell.length_a   1.000
_cell.length_b   1.000
_cell.length_c   1.000
_cell.angle_alpha   90.00
_cell.angle_beta   90.00
_cell.angle_gamma   90.00
#
_symmetry.space_group_name_H-M   'P 1'
#
loop_
_entity.id
_entity.type
_entity.pdbx_description
1 polymer ?
#
loop_
_entity_poly.entity_id
_entity_poly.type
_entity_poly.pdbx_seq_one_letter_code
_entity_poly.pdbx_strand_id
1 'polypeptide(L)' 'MFKVIKKWFKKDDGTDLKRVRVTSSGAFYMKSEDLFHDSKKTLELIEKLDKSIANYMKRKSRNLDSAV' A
#
# COMPACT_ATOMS: atom_id res chain seq x y z
N MET A 1 -1.47 7.45 -26.97
CA MET A 1 -1.39 6.16 -26.27
C MET A 1 0.02 5.88 -25.69
N PHE A 2 1.09 5.90 -26.50
CA PHE A 2 2.48 5.67 -26.04
C PHE A 2 3.00 6.58 -24.92
N LYS A 3 2.57 7.86 -24.86
CA LYS A 3 2.94 8.80 -23.79
C LYS A 3 2.39 8.41 -22.41
N VAL A 4 1.20 7.81 -22.35
CA VAL A 4 0.55 7.41 -21.09
C VAL A 4 1.26 6.21 -20.50
N ILE A 5 1.61 5.24 -21.35
CA ILE A 5 2.39 4.05 -20.99
C ILE A 5 3.77 4.45 -20.46
N LYS A 6 4.50 5.33 -21.16
CA LYS A 6 5.80 5.84 -20.68
C LYS A 6 5.71 6.60 -19.35
N LYS A 7 4.60 7.30 -19.09
CA LYS A 7 4.36 8.01 -17.82
C LYS A 7 4.08 7.04 -16.66
N TRP A 8 3.45 5.90 -16.96
CA TRP A 8 3.24 4.80 -16.01
C TRP A 8 4.56 4.14 -15.62
N PHE A 9 5.39 3.77 -16.60
CA PHE A 9 6.71 3.19 -16.35
C PHE A 9 7.66 4.16 -15.62
N LYS A 10 7.59 5.47 -15.87
CA LYS A 10 8.36 6.47 -15.10
C LYS A 10 7.89 6.64 -13.66
N LYS A 11 6.64 6.30 -13.35
CA LYS A 11 6.11 6.31 -11.98
C LYS A 11 6.58 5.09 -11.20
N ASP A 12 6.84 3.99 -11.90
CA ASP A 12 7.27 2.70 -11.33
C ASP A 12 8.66 2.75 -10.69
N ASP A 13 9.57 3.58 -11.21
CA ASP A 13 10.97 3.62 -10.76
C ASP A 13 11.17 3.99 -9.28
N GLY A 14 10.18 4.63 -8.66
CA GLY A 14 10.21 5.01 -7.23
C GLY A 14 9.22 4.26 -6.34
N THR A 15 8.57 3.20 -6.83
CA THR A 15 7.47 2.52 -6.11
C THR A 15 7.76 1.05 -5.88
N ASP A 16 7.14 0.46 -4.85
CA ASP A 16 7.24 -0.97 -4.56
C ASP A 16 6.55 -1.87 -5.62
N LEU A 17 5.96 -1.30 -6.68
CA LEU A 17 5.31 -2.04 -7.76
C LEU A 17 6.23 -3.06 -8.44
N LYS A 18 7.54 -2.77 -8.54
CA LYS A 18 8.54 -3.72 -9.07
C LYS A 18 8.72 -4.97 -8.19
N ARG A 19 8.31 -4.90 -6.92
CA ARG A 19 8.42 -5.99 -5.94
C ARG A 19 7.13 -6.82 -5.89
N VAL A 20 6.02 -6.28 -6.39
CA VAL A 20 4.74 -6.99 -6.50
C VAL A 20 4.83 -7.99 -7.64
N ARG A 21 4.56 -9.26 -7.32
CA ARG A 21 4.52 -10.37 -8.27
C ARG A 21 3.08 -10.78 -8.51
N VAL A 22 2.79 -11.25 -9.72
CA VAL A 22 1.47 -11.75 -10.12
C VAL A 22 1.59 -13.24 -10.38
N THR A 23 0.73 -14.01 -9.73
CA THR A 23 0.63 -15.47 -9.95
C THR A 23 -0.13 -15.78 -11.24
N SER A 24 -0.02 -17.02 -11.73
CA SER A 24 -0.78 -17.49 -12.90
C SER A 24 -2.30 -17.41 -12.70
N SER A 25 -2.78 -17.42 -11.45
CA SER A 25 -4.19 -17.22 -11.10
C SER A 25 -4.59 -15.75 -10.92
N GLY A 26 -3.69 -14.80 -11.19
CA GLY A 26 -3.96 -13.37 -11.07
C GLY A 26 -3.90 -12.80 -9.64
N ALA A 27 -3.49 -13.60 -8.65
CA ALA A 27 -3.27 -13.10 -7.29
C ALA A 27 -1.95 -12.32 -7.20
N PHE A 28 -1.99 -11.18 -6.49
CA PHE A 28 -0.84 -10.34 -6.20
C PHE A 28 -0.16 -10.78 -4.90
N TYR A 29 1.17 -10.90 -4.91
CA TYR A 29 1.94 -11.18 -3.70
C TYR A 29 3.29 -10.45 -3.73
N MET A 30 3.82 -10.17 -2.54
CA MET A 30 5.19 -9.69 -2.33
C MET A 30 5.90 -10.67 -1.40
N LYS A 31 7.21 -10.83 -1.55
CA LYS A 31 7.98 -11.58 -0.57
C LYS A 31 8.13 -10.77 0.71
N SER A 32 8.17 -11.44 1.86
CA SER A 32 8.45 -10.78 3.13
C SER A 32 9.79 -10.07 3.12
N GLU A 33 10.82 -10.63 2.47
CA GLU A 33 12.11 -9.95 2.33
C GLU A 33 11.97 -8.60 1.61
N ASP A 34 11.14 -8.52 0.56
CA ASP A 34 10.96 -7.29 -0.22
C ASP A 34 10.27 -6.17 0.58
N LEU A 35 9.47 -6.54 1.58
CA LEU A 35 8.77 -5.64 2.52
C LEU A 35 9.65 -5.26 3.72
N PHE A 36 10.43 -6.22 4.24
CA PHE A 36 11.08 -6.11 5.54
C PHE A 36 12.62 -6.04 5.49
N HIS A 37 13.24 -5.87 4.31
CA HIS A 37 14.70 -5.82 4.21
C HIS A 37 15.35 -4.62 4.93
N ASP A 38 14.59 -3.55 5.18
CA ASP A 38 15.05 -2.31 5.80
C ASP A 38 14.20 -2.06 7.05
N SER A 39 14.84 -2.16 8.22
CA SER A 39 14.17 -2.03 9.51
C SER A 39 13.53 -0.65 9.70
N LYS A 40 14.13 0.41 9.15
CA LYS A 40 13.59 1.77 9.25
C LYS A 40 12.34 1.92 8.39
N LYS A 41 12.38 1.43 7.15
CA LYS A 41 11.20 1.46 6.25
C LYS A 41 10.07 0.56 6.77
N THR A 42 10.44 -0.56 7.38
CA THR A 42 9.49 -1.47 8.04
C THR A 42 8.75 -0.77 9.17
N LEU A 43 9.48 -0.07 10.04
CA LEU A 43 8.87 0.68 11.14
C LEU A 43 7.92 1.76 10.61
N GLU A 44 8.35 2.53 9.60
CA GLU A 44 7.49 3.54 8.97
C GLU A 44 6.21 2.92 8.35
N LEU A 45 6.31 1.72 7.78
CA LEU A 45 5.15 1.02 7.23
C LEU A 45 4.16 0.64 8.34
N ILE A 46 4.65 0.08 9.44
CA ILE A 46 3.84 -0.29 10.60
C ILE A 46 3.11 0.95 11.16
N GLU A 47 3.83 2.06 11.38
CA GLU A 47 3.24 3.31 11.87
C GLU A 47 2.15 3.86 10.94
N LYS A 48 2.35 3.78 9.62
CA LYS A 48 1.34 4.20 8.63
C LYS A 48 0.10 3.33 8.69
N LEU A 49 0.26 2.01 8.85
CA LEU A 49 -0.85 1.06 8.97
C LEU A 49 -1.65 1.32 10.24
N ASP A 50 -0.98 1.48 11.38
CA ASP A 50 -1.63 1.81 12.66
C ASP A 50 -2.42 3.12 12.57
N LYS A 51 -1.83 4.15 11.97
CA LYS A 51 -2.53 5.43 11.74
C LYS A 51 -3.73 5.29 10.82
N SER A 52 -3.64 4.44 9.80
CA SER A 52 -4.76 4.16 8.88
C SER A 52 -5.92 3.47 9.62
N ILE A 53 -5.61 2.47 10.45
CA ILE A 53 -6.60 1.77 11.28
C ILE A 53 -7.24 2.74 12.27
N ALA A 54 -6.45 3.55 12.97
CA ALA A 54 -6.97 4.56 13.91
C ALA A 54 -7.92 5.56 13.22
N ASN A 55 -7.56 6.02 12.03
CA ASN A 55 -8.41 6.90 11.23
C ASN A 55 -9.71 6.22 10.79
N TYR A 56 -9.63 4.96 10.36
CA TYR A 56 -10.81 4.18 10.00
C TYR A 56 -11.75 4.02 11.20
N MET A 57 -11.23 3.62 12.36
CA MET A 57 -12.02 3.46 13.58
C MET A 57 -12.66 4.78 14.02
N LYS A 58 -11.93 5.90 13.96
CA LYS A 58 -12.44 7.23 14.27
C LYS A 58 -13.55 7.69 13.31
N ARG A 59 -13.47 7.33 12.03
CA ARG A 59 -14.54 7.59 11.06
C ARG A 59 -15.76 6.69 11.32
N LYS A 60 -15.51 5.41 11.63
CA LYS A 60 -16.56 4.45 11.98
C LYS A 60 -17.34 4.91 13.21
N SER A 61 -16.67 5.39 14.25
CA SER A 61 -17.33 5.90 15.46
C SER A 61 -18.18 7.15 15.18
N ARG A 62 -17.68 8.13 14.41
CA ARG A 62 -18.49 9.30 14.02
C ARG A 62 -19.73 8.95 13.20
N ASN A 63 -19.64 7.95 12.33
CA ASN A 63 -20.77 7.49 11.53
C ASN A 63 -21.83 6.77 12.38
N LEU A 64 -21.43 6.16 13.50
CA LEU A 64 -22.36 5.62 14.50
C LEU A 64 -23.05 6.76 15.28
N ASP A 65 -22.31 7.78 15.68
CA ASP A 65 -22.85 8.94 16.43
C ASP A 65 -23.76 9.86 15.59
N SER A 66 -23.69 9.80 14.26
CA SER A 66 -24.54 10.56 13.34
C SER A 66 -25.75 9.78 12.81
N ALA A 67 -25.84 8.50 13.16
CA ALA A 67 -26.99 7.64 12.87
C ALA A 67 -27.95 7.51 14.07
N VAL A 68 -27.64 8.18 15.18
CA VAL A 68 -28.47 8.35 16.39
C VAL A 68 -28.93 9.81 16.44
#